data_AF-Q1LCM8-F1
#
_entry.id   AF-Q1LCM8-F1
#
_cell.length_a   1.000
_cell.length_b   1.000
_cell.length_c   1.000
_cell.angle_alpha   90.00
_cell.angle_beta   90.00
_cell.angle_gamma   90.00
#
_symmetry.space_group_name_H-M   'P 1'
#
loop_
_entity.id
_entity.type
_entity.pdbx_description
1 polymer ?
#
loop_
_entity_poly.entity_id
_entity_poly.type
_entity_poly.pdbx_seq_one_letter_code
_entity_poly.pdbx_strand_id
1 'polypeptide(L)'
;MNTNLARHEAELESQGWTVVPRLIHEELVGALNHALVPSLNKRDAIRTANGLMENCQGTAHHVLSDDRCYVELLAKFEALDPIVKWFFGGNYILNSYGGFINDGKTYAHDVHRDIRFHSNAKRFMLNTLVMLDEFTEPNGATHILSGSQHQPERPSNDTFFRDAARVTGERGSVLLFDSRIWHAAGENTTNLPRRALTLTFTCPFFKPQLDYPRLMASSGVSTLTPFLRQVIGFNARVPASLEEFYVPVEQRFYQRGQD
;
A
#
# COMPACT_ATOMS: atom_id res chain seq x y z
N MET A 1 15.36 8.78 14.27
CA MET A 1 14.35 7.71 14.04
C MET A 1 15.07 6.41 13.70
N ASN A 2 15.63 5.74 14.70
CA ASN A 2 16.31 4.44 14.50
C ASN A 2 16.04 3.50 15.68
N THR A 3 14.79 3.47 16.11
CA THR A 3 14.35 2.68 17.26
C THR A 3 13.39 1.61 16.76
N ASN A 4 13.96 0.40 16.66
CA ASN A 4 13.29 -0.89 16.55
C ASN A 4 13.09 -1.53 15.16
N LEU A 5 13.99 -1.29 14.20
CA LEU A 5 14.03 -2.03 12.92
C LEU A 5 14.03 -3.55 13.16
N ALA A 6 14.92 -4.05 14.02
CA ALA A 6 15.04 -5.48 14.32
C ALA A 6 13.74 -6.10 14.89
N ARG A 7 12.97 -5.37 15.71
CA ARG A 7 11.65 -5.84 16.16
C ARG A 7 10.70 -5.99 14.98
N HIS A 8 10.63 -4.97 14.13
CA HIS A 8 9.69 -4.97 13.02
C HIS A 8 10.04 -6.04 11.97
N GLU A 9 11.32 -6.29 11.74
CA GLU A 9 11.79 -7.44 10.94
C GLU A 9 11.36 -8.76 11.60
N ALA A 10 11.58 -8.93 12.91
CA ALA A 10 11.18 -10.14 13.62
C ALA A 10 9.65 -10.36 13.60
N GLU A 11 8.85 -9.31 13.76
CA GLU A 11 7.38 -9.36 13.69
C GLU A 11 6.91 -9.74 12.27
N LEU A 12 7.49 -9.14 11.23
CA LEU A 12 7.22 -9.52 9.83
C LEU A 12 7.64 -10.97 9.53
N GLU A 13 8.74 -11.45 10.11
CA GLU A 13 9.19 -12.83 9.94
C GLU A 13 8.24 -13.81 10.64
N SER A 14 7.88 -13.54 11.90
CA SER A 14 7.18 -14.51 12.74
C SER A 14 5.67 -14.51 12.52
N GLN A 15 5.05 -13.33 12.47
CA GLN A 15 3.59 -13.17 12.37
C GLN A 15 3.14 -12.56 11.03
N GLY A 16 4.08 -12.08 10.22
CA GLY A 16 3.83 -11.55 8.88
C GLY A 16 3.40 -10.08 8.84
N TRP A 17 3.28 -9.41 9.99
CA TRP A 17 2.84 -8.01 10.07
C TRP A 17 3.42 -7.26 11.26
N THR A 18 3.42 -5.93 11.16
CA THR A 18 3.93 -5.01 12.18
C THR A 18 3.25 -3.64 12.08
N VAL A 19 3.17 -2.91 13.19
CA VAL A 19 2.70 -1.51 13.23
C VAL A 19 3.83 -0.58 13.63
N VAL A 20 4.08 0.43 12.79
CA VAL A 20 4.97 1.55 13.08
C VAL A 20 4.11 2.72 13.59
N PRO A 21 4.15 3.01 14.91
CA PRO A 21 3.24 3.98 15.50
C PRO A 21 3.61 5.41 15.11
N ARG A 22 2.60 6.25 14.84
CA ARG A 22 2.75 7.70 14.61
C ARG A 22 3.87 8.08 13.63
N LEU A 23 4.03 7.32 12.55
CA LEU A 23 5.04 7.62 11.53
C LEU A 23 4.71 8.91 10.76
N ILE A 24 3.43 9.15 10.52
CA ILE A 24 2.92 10.29 9.75
C ILE A 24 2.39 11.35 10.70
N HIS A 25 2.95 12.56 10.62
CA HIS A 25 2.54 13.69 11.45
C HIS A 25 1.10 14.15 11.15
N GLU A 26 0.42 14.66 12.17
CA GLU A 26 -1.00 15.04 12.11
C GLU A 26 -1.34 16.05 11.01
N GLU A 27 -0.44 17.00 10.73
CA GLU A 27 -0.63 17.99 9.66
C GLU A 27 -0.81 17.31 8.30
N LEU A 28 0.08 16.37 7.96
CA LEU A 28 0.00 15.62 6.71
C LEU A 28 -1.22 14.69 6.70
N VAL A 29 -1.56 14.06 7.84
CA VAL A 29 -2.79 13.27 7.95
C VAL A 29 -4.04 14.13 7.70
N GLY A 30 -4.06 15.37 8.18
CA GLY A 30 -5.13 16.34 7.91
C GLY A 30 -5.27 16.62 6.42
N ALA A 31 -4.16 16.91 5.74
CA ALA A 31 -4.14 17.13 4.29
C ALA A 31 -4.64 15.90 3.50
N LEU A 32 -4.17 14.70 3.86
CA LEU A 32 -4.61 13.44 3.23
C LEU A 32 -6.11 13.18 3.43
N ASN A 33 -6.63 13.46 4.63
CA ASN A 33 -8.07 13.35 4.91
C ASN A 33 -8.90 14.31 4.06
N HIS A 34 -8.43 15.54 3.86
CA HIS A 34 -9.11 16.52 2.99
C HIS A 34 -9.07 16.11 1.51
N ALA A 35 -7.98 15.50 1.05
CA ALA A 35 -7.81 15.07 -0.33
C ALA A 35 -8.58 13.79 -0.70
N LEU A 36 -8.88 12.92 0.27
CA LEU A 36 -9.45 11.59 0.00
C LEU A 36 -10.85 11.62 -0.63
N VAL A 37 -11.77 12.44 -0.12
CA VAL A 37 -13.13 12.55 -0.67
C VAL A 37 -13.12 13.08 -2.12
N PRO A 38 -12.39 14.16 -2.45
CA PRO A 38 -12.18 14.57 -3.84
C PRO A 38 -11.63 13.45 -4.74
N SER A 39 -10.64 12.68 -4.26
CA SER A 39 -10.09 11.54 -5.00
C SER A 39 -11.12 10.46 -5.27
N LEU A 40 -12.01 10.15 -4.31
CA LEU A 40 -13.13 9.21 -4.48
C LEU A 40 -14.11 9.70 -5.54
N ASN A 41 -14.58 10.94 -5.42
CA ASN A 41 -15.50 11.54 -6.39
C ASN A 41 -14.94 11.51 -7.82
N LYS A 42 -13.63 11.69 -7.98
CA LYS A 42 -12.95 11.57 -9.27
C LYS A 42 -13.01 10.14 -9.83
N ARG A 43 -12.90 9.10 -9.01
CA ARG A 43 -13.04 7.70 -9.46
C ARG A 43 -14.48 7.42 -9.84
N ASP A 44 -15.43 7.89 -9.05
CA ASP A 44 -16.86 7.74 -9.37
C ASP A 44 -17.20 8.38 -10.71
N ALA A 45 -16.75 9.61 -10.95
CA ALA A 45 -16.94 10.28 -12.24
C ALA A 45 -16.34 9.50 -13.43
N ILE A 46 -15.12 8.97 -13.28
CA ILE A 46 -14.46 8.15 -14.32
C ILE A 46 -15.22 6.84 -14.56
N ARG A 47 -15.65 6.17 -13.48
CA ARG A 47 -16.44 4.93 -13.57
C ARG A 47 -17.76 5.16 -14.31
N THR A 48 -18.50 6.20 -13.91
CA THR A 48 -19.75 6.59 -14.57
C THR A 48 -19.54 6.93 -16.05
N ALA A 49 -18.52 7.73 -16.37
CA ALA A 49 -18.22 8.09 -17.76
C ALA A 49 -17.88 6.87 -18.64
N ASN A 50 -17.30 5.83 -18.04
CA ASN A 50 -16.95 4.58 -18.72
C ASN A 50 -18.05 3.50 -18.66
N GLY A 51 -19.23 3.81 -18.10
CA GLY A 51 -20.35 2.87 -17.99
C GLY A 51 -20.13 1.75 -16.97
N LEU A 52 -19.19 1.92 -16.03
CA LEU A 52 -18.96 0.96 -14.93
C LEU A 52 -19.94 1.25 -13.80
N MET A 53 -20.91 0.35 -13.60
CA MET A 53 -22.01 0.49 -12.64
C MET A 53 -21.80 -0.28 -11.31
N GLU A 54 -20.57 -0.71 -11.00
CA GLU A 54 -20.30 -1.58 -9.85
C GLU A 54 -20.19 -0.85 -8.50
N ASN A 55 -20.57 -1.56 -7.43
CA ASN A 55 -20.47 -1.13 -6.03
C ASN A 55 -19.01 -1.08 -5.55
N CYS A 56 -18.30 -0.01 -5.87
CA CYS A 56 -17.00 0.32 -5.29
C CYS A 56 -17.07 1.53 -4.34
N GLN A 57 -18.22 1.70 -3.67
CA GLN A 57 -18.44 2.78 -2.72
C GLN A 57 -17.31 2.84 -1.68
N GLY A 58 -16.84 4.05 -1.38
CA GLY A 58 -15.81 4.27 -0.36
C GLY A 58 -14.39 3.85 -0.76
N THR A 59 -14.13 3.39 -1.99
CA THR A 59 -12.77 3.03 -2.45
C THR A 59 -12.30 3.84 -3.66
N ALA A 60 -11.08 4.38 -3.56
CA ALA A 60 -10.38 5.09 -4.63
C ALA A 60 -9.09 4.35 -4.96
N HIS A 61 -8.92 3.92 -6.21
CA HIS A 61 -7.67 3.31 -6.68
C HIS A 61 -6.78 4.35 -7.36
N HIS A 62 -5.47 4.24 -7.14
CA HIS A 62 -4.40 5.02 -7.78
C HIS A 62 -4.44 6.54 -7.51
N VAL A 63 -4.40 6.95 -6.24
CA VAL A 63 -4.56 8.36 -5.81
C VAL A 63 -3.30 9.23 -5.96
N LEU A 64 -2.14 8.63 -6.25
CA LEU A 64 -0.83 9.31 -6.24
C LEU A 64 -0.80 10.67 -6.95
N SER A 65 -1.46 10.80 -8.10
CA SER A 65 -1.42 12.00 -8.95
C SER A 65 -2.54 13.01 -8.67
N ASP A 66 -3.40 12.78 -7.67
CA ASP A 66 -4.56 13.64 -7.43
C ASP A 66 -4.22 14.90 -6.65
N ASP A 67 -3.27 14.79 -5.72
CA ASP A 67 -2.86 15.88 -4.84
C ASP A 67 -1.39 15.69 -4.40
N ARG A 68 -0.71 16.80 -4.13
CA ARG A 68 0.69 16.81 -3.67
C ARG A 68 0.88 16.05 -2.36
N CYS A 69 -0.10 16.06 -1.45
CA CYS A 69 0.02 15.36 -0.16
C CYS A 69 0.24 13.84 -0.31
N TYR A 70 -0.25 13.21 -1.38
CA TYR A 70 -0.02 11.78 -1.62
C TYR A 70 1.44 11.48 -1.98
N VAL A 71 2.10 12.38 -2.71
CA VAL A 71 3.53 12.30 -3.02
C VAL A 71 4.36 12.59 -1.77
N GLU A 72 3.94 13.56 -0.95
CA GLU A 72 4.57 13.86 0.33
C GLU A 72 4.50 12.67 1.30
N LEU A 73 3.36 11.97 1.35
CA LEU A 73 3.22 10.74 2.12
C LEU A 73 4.20 9.67 1.63
N LEU A 74 4.27 9.46 0.31
CA LEU A 74 5.21 8.49 -0.26
C LEU A 74 6.64 8.84 0.14
N ALA A 75 7.01 10.13 0.15
CA ALA A 75 8.34 10.58 0.59
C ALA A 75 8.63 10.24 2.06
N LYS A 76 7.62 10.25 2.95
CA LYS A 76 7.80 9.87 4.36
C LYS A 76 8.15 8.39 4.54
N PHE A 77 7.85 7.54 3.57
CA PHE A 77 8.24 6.14 3.61
C PHE A 77 9.72 5.89 3.37
N GLU A 78 10.53 6.93 3.11
CA GLU A 78 11.99 6.80 3.17
C GLU A 78 12.45 6.31 4.57
N ALA A 79 11.71 6.65 5.62
CA ALA A 79 11.94 6.12 6.97
C ALA A 79 11.69 4.60 7.09
N LEU A 80 10.94 4.01 6.16
CA LEU A 80 10.67 2.56 6.07
C LEU A 80 11.57 1.87 5.04
N ASP A 81 12.40 2.59 4.28
CA ASP A 81 13.23 2.02 3.23
C ASP A 81 14.09 0.83 3.72
N PRO A 82 14.74 0.88 4.91
CA PRO A 82 15.51 -0.26 5.40
C PRO A 82 14.68 -1.54 5.60
N ILE A 83 13.50 -1.44 6.21
CA ILE A 83 12.66 -2.62 6.48
C ILE A 83 12.02 -3.16 5.20
N VAL A 84 11.63 -2.28 4.28
CA VAL A 84 11.01 -2.71 3.03
C VAL A 84 12.05 -3.36 2.12
N LYS A 85 13.29 -2.84 2.06
CA LYS A 85 14.40 -3.48 1.37
C LYS A 85 14.78 -4.83 1.98
N TRP A 86 14.83 -4.92 3.31
CA TRP A 86 15.00 -6.20 4.00
C TRP A 86 13.90 -7.20 3.61
N PHE A 87 12.64 -6.76 3.59
CA PHE A 87 11.50 -7.61 3.26
C PHE A 87 11.61 -8.22 1.86
N PHE A 88 12.00 -7.42 0.86
CA PHE A 88 12.15 -7.88 -0.53
C PHE A 88 13.52 -8.49 -0.85
N GLY A 89 14.53 -8.24 -0.01
CA GLY A 89 15.94 -8.57 -0.31
C GLY A 89 16.57 -7.67 -1.38
N GLY A 90 15.99 -6.50 -1.65
CA GLY A 90 16.40 -5.63 -2.77
C GLY A 90 15.56 -4.37 -2.89
N ASN A 91 15.68 -3.69 -4.04
CA ASN A 91 14.83 -2.53 -4.33
C ASN A 91 13.37 -2.95 -4.47
N TYR A 92 12.47 -1.96 -4.42
CA TYR A 92 11.04 -2.14 -4.58
C TYR A 92 10.43 -0.96 -5.31
N ILE A 93 9.21 -1.15 -5.81
CA ILE A 93 8.42 -0.13 -6.49
C ILE A 93 6.96 -0.16 -6.01
N LEU A 94 6.27 0.95 -6.18
CA LEU A 94 4.84 1.10 -5.92
C LEU A 94 4.04 0.31 -6.96
N ASN A 95 3.22 -0.62 -6.47
CA ASN A 95 2.33 -1.43 -7.29
C ASN A 95 0.93 -0.81 -7.37
N SER A 96 0.39 -0.41 -6.23
CA SER A 96 -0.94 0.18 -6.07
C SER A 96 -0.91 1.24 -4.95
N TYR A 97 -1.78 2.25 -5.05
CA TYR A 97 -1.93 3.30 -4.04
C TYR A 97 -3.38 3.75 -4.03
N GLY A 98 -4.16 3.20 -3.12
CA GLY A 98 -5.57 3.51 -2.95
C GLY A 98 -5.88 4.25 -1.64
N GLY A 99 -7.15 4.58 -1.53
CA GLY A 99 -7.77 5.09 -0.32
C GLY A 99 -9.10 4.40 -0.06
N PHE A 100 -9.45 4.31 1.22
CA PHE A 100 -10.63 3.60 1.69
C PHE A 100 -11.31 4.37 2.82
N ILE A 101 -12.64 4.52 2.72
CA ILE A 101 -13.51 5.01 3.80
C ILE A 101 -14.38 3.84 4.24
N ASN A 102 -14.29 3.48 5.52
CA ASN A 102 -15.11 2.43 6.10
C ASN A 102 -16.38 3.03 6.71
N ASP A 103 -17.37 3.29 5.88
CA ASP A 103 -18.71 3.79 6.24
C ASP A 103 -19.85 2.86 5.78
N GLY A 104 -19.50 1.70 5.21
CA GLY A 104 -20.44 0.68 4.76
C GLY A 104 -19.72 -0.61 4.36
N LYS A 105 -20.49 -1.67 4.05
CA LYS A 105 -19.92 -2.95 3.62
C LYS A 105 -19.42 -2.87 2.18
N THR A 106 -18.18 -3.29 1.99
CA THR A 106 -17.47 -3.37 0.71
C THR A 106 -16.73 -4.71 0.61
N TYR A 107 -16.17 -5.04 -0.55
CA TYR A 107 -15.33 -6.24 -0.73
C TYR A 107 -14.15 -6.32 0.25
N ALA A 108 -13.71 -5.18 0.80
CA ALA A 108 -12.64 -5.16 1.80
C ALA A 108 -13.01 -5.92 3.09
N HIS A 109 -14.30 -6.15 3.35
CA HIS A 109 -14.79 -6.87 4.52
C HIS A 109 -14.80 -8.40 4.36
N ASP A 110 -14.68 -8.89 3.12
CA ASP A 110 -14.53 -10.32 2.89
C ASP A 110 -13.14 -10.76 3.35
N VAL A 111 -13.00 -11.97 3.89
CA VAL A 111 -11.66 -12.51 4.18
C VAL A 111 -10.90 -12.67 2.87
N HIS A 112 -9.75 -12.02 2.71
CA HIS A 112 -8.99 -12.06 1.46
C HIS A 112 -7.49 -11.94 1.71
N ARG A 113 -6.74 -12.11 0.64
CA ARG A 113 -5.32 -11.75 0.52
C ARG A 113 -5.13 -11.07 -0.83
N ASP A 114 -4.18 -10.15 -0.92
CA ASP A 114 -4.04 -9.32 -2.12
C ASP A 114 -3.20 -9.97 -3.22
N ILE A 115 -2.42 -11.00 -2.85
CA ILE A 115 -1.68 -11.81 -3.81
C ILE A 115 -2.44 -13.09 -4.16
N ARG A 116 -2.64 -13.32 -5.46
CA ARG A 116 -3.43 -14.47 -5.94
C ARG A 116 -2.70 -15.81 -5.87
N PHE A 117 -1.37 -15.79 -5.84
CA PHE A 117 -0.53 -16.97 -5.74
C PHE A 117 0.22 -16.98 -4.41
N HIS A 118 0.75 -18.14 -4.03
CA HIS A 118 1.48 -18.33 -2.78
C HIS A 118 2.90 -18.80 -3.05
N SER A 119 3.87 -18.25 -2.33
CA SER A 119 5.26 -18.71 -2.32
C SER A 119 5.83 -18.53 -0.93
N ASN A 120 6.48 -19.55 -0.38
CA ASN A 120 7.27 -19.45 0.85
C ASN A 120 8.73 -19.06 0.57
N ALA A 121 9.19 -19.20 -0.68
CA ALA A 121 10.58 -18.98 -1.06
C ALA A 121 10.92 -17.50 -1.32
N LYS A 122 9.95 -16.69 -1.74
CA LYS A 122 10.16 -15.25 -2.00
C LYS A 122 8.92 -14.45 -1.61
N ARG A 123 9.17 -13.29 -1.01
CA ARG A 123 8.17 -12.27 -0.68
C ARG A 123 8.06 -11.33 -1.88
N PHE A 124 6.89 -11.30 -2.53
CA PHE A 124 6.71 -10.53 -3.78
C PHE A 124 5.98 -9.22 -3.58
N MET A 125 5.19 -9.12 -2.51
CA MET A 125 4.27 -8.01 -2.31
C MET A 125 4.12 -7.72 -0.81
N LEU A 126 4.20 -6.44 -0.47
CA LEU A 126 4.04 -5.91 0.88
C LEU A 126 2.92 -4.87 0.87
N ASN A 127 1.93 -5.06 1.71
CA ASN A 127 0.90 -4.07 1.94
C ASN A 127 1.32 -3.10 3.03
N THR A 128 0.96 -1.84 2.83
CA THR A 128 1.22 -0.71 3.71
C THR A 128 -0.08 0.06 3.89
N LEU A 129 -0.66 -0.03 5.07
CA LEU A 129 -1.91 0.65 5.43
C LEU A 129 -1.59 1.82 6.35
N VAL A 130 -1.94 3.04 5.93
CA VAL A 130 -1.80 4.26 6.72
C VAL A 130 -3.12 4.56 7.40
N MET A 131 -3.11 4.65 8.73
CA MET A 131 -4.27 4.96 9.55
C MET A 131 -4.52 6.47 9.54
N LEU A 132 -5.49 6.96 8.76
CA LEU A 132 -5.79 8.40 8.68
C LEU A 132 -6.71 8.88 9.82
N ASP A 133 -7.35 7.93 10.50
CA ASP A 133 -8.05 8.07 11.77
C ASP A 133 -7.43 7.12 12.79
N GLU A 134 -7.81 7.26 14.05
CA GLU A 134 -7.52 6.21 15.04
C GLU A 134 -8.23 4.92 14.63
N PHE A 135 -7.55 3.79 14.71
CA PHE A 135 -8.11 2.46 14.48
C PHE A 135 -8.44 1.82 15.81
N THR A 136 -9.72 1.54 16.03
CA THR A 136 -10.25 0.88 17.22
C THR A 136 -11.10 -0.33 16.80
N GLU A 137 -11.34 -1.27 17.71
CA GLU A 137 -12.21 -2.39 17.38
C GLU A 137 -13.61 -1.95 16.92
N PRO A 138 -14.30 -1.01 17.61
CA PRO A 138 -15.65 -0.58 17.23
C PRO A 138 -15.74 0.16 15.90
N ASN A 139 -14.70 0.90 15.50
CA ASN A 139 -14.71 1.62 14.21
C ASN A 139 -14.19 0.78 13.03
N GLY A 140 -14.09 -0.52 13.23
CA GLY A 140 -13.73 -1.44 12.18
C GLY A 140 -12.24 -1.41 11.85
N ALA A 141 -11.36 -1.44 12.86
CA ALA A 141 -9.95 -1.81 12.69
C ALA A 141 -9.77 -3.05 11.77
N THR A 142 -8.59 -3.28 11.22
CA THR A 142 -8.36 -4.40 10.30
C THR A 142 -8.25 -5.71 11.10
N HIS A 143 -8.91 -6.78 10.65
CA HIS A 143 -8.63 -8.15 11.09
C HIS A 143 -7.41 -8.70 10.35
N ILE A 144 -6.46 -9.30 11.07
CA ILE A 144 -5.27 -9.91 10.48
C ILE A 144 -5.03 -11.28 11.12
N LEU A 145 -4.89 -12.33 10.30
CA LEU A 145 -4.60 -13.67 10.80
C LEU A 145 -3.08 -13.88 10.86
N SER A 146 -2.50 -13.68 12.04
CA SER A 146 -1.05 -13.81 12.28
C SER A 146 -0.51 -15.17 11.82
N GLY A 147 0.64 -15.17 11.15
CA GLY A 147 1.30 -16.40 10.67
C GLY A 147 0.66 -17.00 9.41
N SER A 148 -0.46 -16.46 8.94
CA SER A 148 -1.18 -17.00 7.79
C SER A 148 -0.49 -16.74 6.44
N GLN A 149 0.61 -15.98 6.41
CA GLN A 149 1.49 -15.90 5.24
C GLN A 149 2.06 -17.25 4.81
N HIS A 150 2.02 -18.27 5.68
CA HIS A 150 2.40 -19.66 5.41
C HIS A 150 1.22 -20.58 5.10
N GLN A 151 -0.01 -20.05 5.10
CA GLN A 151 -1.26 -20.80 4.87
C GLN A 151 -1.81 -20.49 3.46
N PRO A 152 -1.52 -21.33 2.46
CA PRO A 152 -1.98 -21.07 1.08
C PRO A 152 -3.50 -21.16 0.94
N GLU A 153 -4.15 -21.99 1.75
CA GLU A 153 -5.59 -22.21 1.71
C GLU A 153 -6.35 -21.14 2.49
N ARG A 154 -7.53 -20.78 1.98
CA ARG A 154 -8.41 -19.80 2.64
C ARG A 154 -9.00 -20.41 3.91
N PRO A 155 -8.88 -19.77 5.09
CA PRO A 155 -9.56 -20.21 6.29
C PRO A 155 -11.08 -20.05 6.14
N SER A 156 -11.86 -20.85 6.88
CA SER A 156 -13.29 -20.56 7.04
C SER A 156 -13.47 -19.22 7.74
N ASN A 157 -14.56 -18.51 7.46
CA ASN A 157 -14.84 -17.24 8.11
C ASN A 157 -14.88 -17.39 9.65
N ASP A 158 -15.50 -18.45 10.17
CA ASP A 158 -15.57 -18.71 11.62
C ASP A 158 -14.17 -18.87 12.25
N THR A 159 -13.28 -19.62 11.60
CA THR A 159 -11.90 -19.81 12.07
C THR A 159 -11.14 -18.49 12.00
N PHE A 160 -11.28 -17.77 10.89
CA PHE A 160 -10.62 -16.50 10.67
C PHE A 160 -11.02 -15.47 11.73
N PHE A 161 -12.31 -15.19 11.93
CA PHE A 161 -12.74 -14.15 12.85
C PHE A 161 -12.54 -14.51 14.33
N ARG A 162 -12.47 -15.81 14.66
CA ARG A 162 -12.10 -16.27 16.01
C ARG A 162 -10.62 -16.01 16.33
N ASP A 163 -9.73 -16.27 15.36
CA ASP A 163 -8.28 -16.32 15.59
C ASP A 163 -7.55 -15.04 15.11
N ALA A 164 -8.17 -14.22 14.26
CA ALA A 164 -7.57 -13.00 13.73
C ALA A 164 -7.46 -11.90 14.80
N ALA A 165 -6.30 -11.25 14.86
CA ALA A 165 -6.09 -10.08 15.68
C ALA A 165 -6.77 -8.85 15.08
N ARG A 166 -7.19 -7.91 15.96
CA ARG A 166 -7.66 -6.58 15.57
C ARG A 166 -6.47 -5.61 15.58
N VAL A 167 -6.09 -5.08 14.43
CA VAL A 167 -4.97 -4.13 14.32
C VAL A 167 -5.45 -2.73 14.66
N THR A 168 -5.31 -2.36 15.94
CA THR A 168 -5.58 -1.01 16.44
C THR A 168 -4.33 -0.14 16.36
N GLY A 169 -4.53 1.18 16.39
CA GLY A 169 -3.42 2.12 16.36
C GLY A 169 -3.89 3.56 16.29
N GLU A 170 -3.03 4.46 16.76
CA GLU A 170 -3.30 5.89 16.69
C GLU A 170 -3.23 6.40 15.25
N ARG A 171 -3.91 7.51 15.00
CA ARG A 171 -3.80 8.27 13.76
C ARG A 171 -2.33 8.50 13.36
N GLY A 172 -2.03 8.31 12.07
CA GLY A 172 -0.69 8.45 11.51
C GLY A 172 0.20 7.22 11.68
N SER A 173 -0.29 6.16 12.33
CA SER A 173 0.40 4.86 12.38
C SER A 173 0.32 4.14 11.04
N VAL A 174 1.31 3.29 10.77
CA VAL A 174 1.43 2.53 9.53
C VAL A 174 1.51 1.05 9.85
N LEU A 175 0.57 0.27 9.32
CA LEU A 175 0.59 -1.19 9.34
C LEU A 175 1.31 -1.69 8.09
N LEU A 176 2.37 -2.47 8.27
CA LEU A 176 3.02 -3.23 7.22
C LEU A 176 2.63 -4.71 7.37
N PHE A 177 2.23 -5.36 6.28
CA PHE A 177 1.93 -6.78 6.31
C PHE A 177 2.21 -7.46 4.98
N ASP A 178 2.70 -8.69 5.06
CA ASP A 178 2.89 -9.55 3.91
C ASP A 178 1.56 -9.79 3.20
N SER A 179 1.51 -9.56 1.88
CA SER A 179 0.27 -9.69 1.11
C SER A 179 -0.26 -11.11 1.02
N ARG A 180 0.49 -12.12 1.49
CA ARG A 180 0.03 -13.51 1.65
C ARG A 180 -0.90 -13.69 2.86
N ILE A 181 -0.90 -12.76 3.83
CA ILE A 181 -1.76 -12.85 5.01
C ILE A 181 -3.23 -12.74 4.63
N TRP A 182 -4.04 -13.64 5.20
CA TRP A 182 -5.49 -13.51 5.24
C TRP A 182 -5.88 -12.37 6.18
N HIS A 183 -6.70 -11.45 5.66
CA HIS A 183 -7.14 -10.26 6.38
C HIS A 183 -8.54 -9.83 5.91
N ALA A 184 -9.16 -8.92 6.67
CA ALA A 184 -10.43 -8.31 6.34
C ALA A 184 -10.58 -6.95 7.04
N ALA A 185 -11.29 -6.01 6.44
CA ALA A 185 -11.77 -4.83 7.15
C ALA A 185 -12.77 -5.25 8.24
N GLY A 186 -12.67 -4.66 9.42
CA GLY A 186 -13.69 -4.82 10.44
C GLY A 186 -14.94 -3.99 10.13
N GLU A 187 -16.08 -4.45 10.61
CA GLU A 187 -17.33 -3.69 10.56
C GLU A 187 -17.22 -2.42 11.42
N ASN A 188 -17.56 -1.27 10.85
CA ASN A 188 -17.63 -0.02 11.58
C ASN A 188 -19.03 0.15 12.17
N THR A 189 -19.15 0.03 13.49
CA THR A 189 -20.42 0.19 14.21
C THR A 189 -20.57 1.59 14.82
N THR A 190 -19.70 2.53 14.46
CA THR A 190 -19.72 3.91 14.94
C THR A 190 -20.41 4.84 13.93
N ASN A 191 -20.69 6.07 14.35
CA ASN A 191 -21.31 7.10 13.49
C ASN A 191 -20.27 7.95 12.73
N LEU A 192 -18.99 7.61 12.80
CA LEU A 192 -17.90 8.35 12.17
C LEU A 192 -17.21 7.48 11.11
N PRO A 193 -16.80 8.05 9.96
CA PRO A 193 -16.05 7.32 8.96
C PRO A 193 -14.66 6.95 9.51
N ARG A 194 -14.15 5.77 9.13
CA ARG A 194 -12.78 5.33 9.42
C ARG A 194 -11.96 5.26 8.14
N ARG A 195 -11.03 6.19 7.97
CA ARG A 195 -10.28 6.38 6.71
C ARG A 195 -8.91 5.72 6.77
N ALA A 196 -8.50 5.20 5.61
CA ALA A 196 -7.19 4.59 5.43
C ALA A 196 -6.65 4.89 4.04
N LEU A 197 -5.33 4.90 3.91
CA LEU A 197 -4.67 4.75 2.61
C LEU A 197 -4.02 3.39 2.53
N THR A 198 -4.14 2.74 1.38
CA THR A 198 -3.60 1.40 1.14
C THR A 198 -2.60 1.48 0.01
N LEU A 199 -1.33 1.24 0.33
CA LEU A 199 -0.27 1.14 -0.65
C LEU A 199 0.20 -0.29 -0.71
N THR A 200 0.56 -0.73 -1.90
CA THR A 200 1.20 -2.03 -2.09
C THR A 200 2.53 -1.79 -2.77
N PHE A 201 3.60 -2.34 -2.20
CA PHE A 201 4.92 -2.38 -2.81
C PHE A 201 5.21 -3.78 -3.33
N THR A 202 5.97 -3.86 -4.41
CA THR A 202 6.42 -5.14 -4.98
C THR A 202 7.89 -5.08 -5.39
N CYS A 203 8.50 -6.24 -5.60
CA CYS A 203 9.76 -6.31 -6.32
C CYS A 203 9.64 -5.61 -7.70
N PRO A 204 10.68 -4.97 -8.23
CA PRO A 204 10.59 -4.16 -9.44
C PRO A 204 10.21 -4.92 -10.72
N PHE A 205 10.54 -6.21 -10.79
CA PHE A 205 10.13 -7.09 -11.89
C PHE A 205 8.64 -7.53 -11.82
N PHE A 206 7.93 -7.20 -10.73
CA PHE A 206 6.51 -7.51 -10.59
C PHE A 206 5.67 -6.41 -11.25
N LYS A 207 4.75 -6.79 -12.13
CA LYS A 207 3.95 -5.83 -12.92
C LYS A 207 3.09 -4.94 -12.00
N PRO A 208 3.26 -3.61 -12.02
CA PRO A 208 2.38 -2.67 -11.32
C PRO A 208 0.96 -2.68 -11.89
N GLN A 209 -0.03 -2.34 -11.07
CA GLN A 209 -1.43 -2.19 -11.52
C GLN A 209 -1.62 -0.96 -12.41
N LEU A 210 -0.78 0.08 -12.23
CA LEU A 210 -0.78 1.30 -13.04
C LEU A 210 0.66 1.72 -13.36
N ASP A 211 0.88 2.28 -14.55
CA ASP A 211 2.15 2.87 -14.97
C ASP A 211 2.33 4.26 -14.31
N TYR A 212 2.78 4.26 -13.04
CA TYR A 212 3.00 5.49 -12.29
C TYR A 212 4.07 6.41 -12.88
N PRO A 213 5.21 5.93 -13.41
CA PRO A 213 6.17 6.82 -14.07
C PRO A 213 5.55 7.60 -15.23
N ARG A 214 4.73 6.94 -16.06
CA ARG A 214 4.00 7.62 -17.14
C ARG A 214 2.92 8.56 -16.61
N LEU A 215 2.19 8.16 -15.57
CA LEU A 215 1.19 9.02 -14.92
C LEU A 215 1.81 10.31 -14.37
N MET A 216 3.00 10.21 -13.78
CA MET A 216 3.71 11.32 -13.13
C MET A 216 4.67 12.06 -14.07
N ALA A 217 4.75 11.70 -15.35
CA ALA A 217 5.74 12.25 -16.29
C ALA A 217 5.63 13.77 -16.45
N SER A 218 4.42 14.32 -16.36
CA SER A 218 4.17 15.76 -16.43
C SER A 218 4.36 16.50 -15.10
N SER A 219 4.52 15.78 -13.98
CA SER A 219 4.48 16.33 -12.62
C SER A 219 5.85 16.80 -12.08
N GLY A 220 6.76 17.23 -12.95
CA GLY A 220 8.06 17.74 -12.51
C GLY A 220 9.02 16.64 -12.02
N VAL A 221 9.17 15.56 -12.78
CA VAL A 221 10.05 14.41 -12.48
C VAL A 221 11.48 14.78 -12.06
N SER A 222 11.98 15.95 -12.48
CA SER A 222 13.31 16.47 -12.13
C SER A 222 13.44 16.89 -10.66
N THR A 223 12.35 17.12 -9.94
CA THR A 223 12.36 17.52 -8.51
C THR A 223 12.23 16.34 -7.55
N LEU A 224 12.00 15.13 -8.07
CA LEU A 224 11.89 13.92 -7.27
C LEU A 224 13.23 13.52 -6.65
N THR A 225 13.22 13.21 -5.36
CA THR A 225 14.39 12.64 -4.67
C THR A 225 14.75 11.28 -5.24
N PRO A 226 16.01 10.80 -5.07
CA PRO A 226 16.41 9.46 -5.51
C PRO A 226 15.48 8.35 -4.99
N PHE A 227 15.04 8.46 -3.73
CA PHE A 227 14.08 7.55 -3.12
C PHE A 227 12.74 7.53 -3.87
N LEU A 228 12.12 8.70 -4.09
CA LEU A 228 10.85 8.79 -4.82
C LEU A 228 10.97 8.29 -6.26
N ARG A 229 12.09 8.60 -6.94
CA ARG A 229 12.34 8.08 -8.30
C ARG A 229 12.37 6.56 -8.34
N GLN A 230 13.04 5.93 -7.37
CA GLN A 230 13.04 4.48 -7.24
C GLN A 230 11.65 3.94 -6.95
N VAL A 231 10.98 4.43 -5.90
CA VAL A 231 9.72 3.87 -5.42
C VAL A 231 8.57 4.10 -6.41
N ILE A 232 8.53 5.23 -7.11
CA ILE A 232 7.52 5.45 -8.19
C ILE A 232 7.78 4.53 -9.39
N GLY A 233 9.01 4.00 -9.52
CA GLY A 233 9.37 3.02 -10.55
C GLY A 233 10.12 3.61 -11.74
N PHE A 234 10.59 4.86 -11.70
CA PHE A 234 11.35 5.47 -12.80
C PHE A 234 12.63 4.71 -13.15
N ASN A 235 13.23 4.04 -12.16
CA ASN A 235 14.46 3.26 -12.30
C ASN A 235 14.21 1.77 -12.64
N ALA A 236 12.93 1.37 -12.79
CA ALA A 236 12.49 0.01 -13.12
C ALA A 236 11.63 -0.02 -14.40
N ARG A 237 11.73 1.03 -15.22
CA ARG A 237 10.92 1.15 -16.43
C ARG A 237 11.45 0.21 -17.51
N VAL A 238 10.52 -0.44 -18.20
CA VAL A 238 10.83 -1.17 -19.44
C VAL A 238 11.04 -0.14 -20.56
N PRO A 239 12.14 -0.21 -21.32
CA PRO A 239 12.32 0.64 -22.51
C PRO A 239 11.27 0.32 -23.57
N ALA A 240 10.68 1.35 -24.16
CA ALA A 240 9.62 1.29 -25.15
C ALA A 240 10.13 1.33 -26.60
N SER A 241 11.42 1.64 -26.82
CA SER A 241 12.06 1.61 -28.13
C SER A 241 13.49 1.09 -28.08
N LEU A 242 14.09 0.82 -29.24
CA LEU A 242 15.50 0.40 -29.35
C LEU A 242 16.44 1.54 -28.95
N GLU A 243 16.06 2.79 -29.20
CA GLU A 243 16.81 3.98 -28.80
C GLU A 243 16.83 4.13 -27.27
N GLU A 244 15.75 3.78 -26.58
CA GLU A 244 15.72 3.74 -25.11
C GLU A 244 16.51 2.56 -24.53
N PHE A 245 16.67 1.48 -25.30
CA PHE A 245 17.41 0.29 -24.87
C PHE A 245 18.93 0.42 -25.08
N TYR A 246 19.35 0.89 -26.26
CA TYR A 246 20.76 1.03 -26.65
C TYR A 246 21.38 2.33 -26.12
N VAL A 247 21.34 2.50 -24.79
CA VAL A 247 21.96 3.62 -24.06
C VAL A 247 23.06 3.13 -23.11
N PRO A 248 24.00 4.01 -22.70
CA PRO A 248 24.92 3.71 -21.60
C PRO A 248 24.21 3.24 -20.33
N VAL A 249 24.89 2.46 -19.49
CA VAL A 249 24.27 1.78 -18.32
C VAL A 249 23.62 2.78 -17.36
N GLU A 250 24.22 3.94 -17.18
CA GLU A 250 23.77 5.04 -16.33
C GLU A 250 22.51 5.75 -16.86
N GLN A 251 22.17 5.57 -18.14
CA GLN A 251 20.98 6.13 -18.78
C GLN A 251 19.83 5.11 -18.91
N ARG A 252 20.07 3.84 -18.55
CA ARG A 252 19.05 2.78 -18.67
C ARG A 252 17.87 3.05 -17.76
N PHE A 253 16.68 2.79 -18.30
CA PHE A 253 15.42 2.85 -17.57
C PHE A 253 15.22 1.72 -16.56
N TYR A 254 15.77 0.53 -16.83
CA TYR A 254 15.85 -0.56 -15.87
C TYR A 254 17.26 -0.64 -15.30
N GLN A 255 17.45 -0.12 -14.09
CA GLN A 255 18.75 -0.01 -13.44
C GLN A 255 19.19 -1.35 -12.81
N ARG A 256 20.44 -1.44 -12.34
CA ARG A 256 20.93 -2.62 -11.61
C ARG A 256 20.30 -2.70 -10.21
N GLY A 257 20.20 -3.91 -9.64
CA GLY A 257 19.64 -4.15 -8.31
C GLY A 257 18.12 -4.10 -8.24
N GLN A 258 17.45 -4.39 -9.36
CA GLN A 258 15.98 -4.43 -9.48
C GLN A 258 15.42 -5.87 -9.42
N ASP A 259 16.28 -6.84 -9.11
CA ASP A 259 16.08 -8.30 -9.04
C ASP A 259 15.60 -8.83 -7.68
#